data_AF-H3CGH2-F1
#
_entry.id   AF-H3CGH2-F1
#
_cell.length_a   1.000
_cell.length_b   1.000
_cell.length_c   1.000
_cell.angle_alpha   90.00
_cell.angle_beta   90.00
_cell.angle_gamma   90.00
#
_symmetry.space_group_name_H-M   'P 1'
#
loop_
_entity.id
_entity.type
_entity.pdbx_description
1 polymer ?
#
loop_
_entity_poly.entity_id
_entity_poly.type
_entity_poly.pdbx_seq_one_letter_code
_entity_poly.pdbx_strand_id
1 'polypeptide(L)'
;MSEQESPRCSSARNRGGVQRVEGKLRASVEKGDYYEAHQMYRTLYFRYMSQAKHSEARELMYNGALLFFSYNQQNSAADLSMLVLEVLEKSKGKVEDEILECLVKLFSLMDQNSPERVAFVSRALKWSTGGSGKLGHPRLHQLLAVTLWK
;
A
#
# COMPACT_ATOMS: atom_id res chain seq x y z
N MET A 1 38.42 33.21 13.50
CA MET A 1 38.56 31.94 12.76
C MET A 1 37.31 31.15 13.05
N SER A 2 36.42 31.09 12.06
CA SER A 2 35.03 30.69 12.22
C SER A 2 34.87 29.18 12.43
N GLU A 3 33.97 28.84 13.35
CA GLU A 3 33.54 27.49 13.70
C GLU A 3 32.84 26.82 12.51
N GLN A 4 33.25 25.58 12.19
CA GLN A 4 32.50 24.68 11.30
C GLN A 4 31.57 23.80 12.15
N GLU A 5 30.29 24.14 12.18
CA GLU A 5 29.24 23.23 12.63
C GLU A 5 28.65 22.50 11.40
N SER A 6 28.74 21.18 11.38
CA SER A 6 28.11 20.33 10.36
C SER A 6 26.59 20.27 10.58
N PRO A 7 25.74 20.35 9.54
CA PRO A 7 24.30 20.25 9.73
C PRO A 7 23.93 18.77 9.95
N ARG A 8 23.63 18.40 11.19
CA ARG A 8 22.95 17.14 11.49
C ARG A 8 21.52 17.24 10.98
N CYS A 9 21.21 16.53 9.89
CA CYS A 9 19.84 16.36 9.40
C CYS A 9 19.00 15.63 10.46
N SER A 10 18.20 16.39 11.20
CA SER A 10 17.35 15.92 12.29
C SER A 10 16.02 15.40 11.74
N SER A 11 15.96 14.10 11.40
CA SER A 11 14.69 13.41 11.11
C SER A 11 14.61 12.01 11.73
N ALA A 12 15.18 11.83 12.93
CA ALA A 12 15.10 10.57 13.67
C ALA A 12 13.86 10.47 14.59
N ARG A 13 13.27 11.61 14.99
CA ARG A 13 12.25 11.66 16.06
C ARG A 13 10.88 11.08 15.68
N ASN A 14 10.53 11.01 14.39
CA ASN A 14 9.19 10.58 13.96
C ASN A 14 9.08 9.10 13.54
N ARG A 15 10.19 8.41 13.27
CA ARG A 15 10.15 6.99 12.85
C ARG A 15 9.66 6.06 13.97
N GLY A 16 10.06 6.32 15.22
CA GLY A 16 9.70 5.48 16.36
C GLY A 16 8.20 5.43 16.68
N GLY A 17 7.46 6.51 16.38
CA GLY A 17 6.00 6.56 16.60
C GLY A 17 5.22 5.69 15.61
N VAL A 18 5.61 5.73 14.33
CA VAL A 18 4.99 4.93 13.26
C VAL A 18 5.27 3.45 13.49
N GLN A 19 6.53 3.09 13.75
CA GLN A 19 6.95 1.71 14.03
C GLN A 19 6.24 1.11 15.24
N ARG A 20 6.02 1.91 16.29
CA ARG A 20 5.27 1.46 17.49
C ARG A 20 3.79 1.20 17.17
N VAL A 21 3.19 2.00 16.30
CA VAL A 21 1.79 1.81 15.87
C VAL A 21 1.67 0.56 15.01
N GLU A 22 2.58 0.36 14.05
CA GLU A 22 2.62 -0.86 13.24
C GLU A 22 2.78 -2.12 14.09
N GLY A 23 3.67 -2.08 15.10
CA GLY A 23 3.83 -3.20 16.03
C GLY A 23 2.55 -3.54 16.80
N LYS A 24 1.77 -2.53 17.20
CA LYS A 24 0.47 -2.74 17.86
C LYS A 24 -0.57 -3.33 16.93
N LEU A 25 -0.64 -2.84 15.68
CA LEU A 25 -1.58 -3.38 14.67
C LEU A 25 -1.27 -4.83 14.37
N ARG A 26 0.02 -5.16 14.21
CA ARG A 26 0.48 -6.53 13.99
C ARG A 26 0.07 -7.45 15.15
N ALA A 27 0.32 -7.02 16.38
CA ALA A 27 -0.09 -7.78 17.56
C ALA A 27 -1.62 -8.00 17.64
N SER A 28 -2.42 -7.01 17.20
CA SER A 28 -3.89 -7.12 17.13
C SER A 28 -4.34 -8.18 16.12
N VAL A 29 -3.71 -8.22 14.95
CA VAL A 29 -3.99 -9.25 13.93
C VAL A 29 -3.54 -10.63 14.42
N GLU A 30 -2.37 -10.73 15.04
CA GLU A 30 -1.85 -11.97 15.63
C GLU A 30 -2.76 -12.54 16.72
N LYS A 31 -3.42 -11.66 17.49
CA LYS A 31 -4.41 -12.03 18.51
C LYS A 31 -5.77 -12.46 17.94
N GLY A 32 -6.02 -12.22 16.65
CA GLY A 32 -7.29 -12.51 16.00
C GLY A 32 -8.32 -11.38 16.08
N ASP A 33 -7.93 -10.20 16.59
CA ASP A 33 -8.77 -9.00 16.67
C ASP A 33 -8.77 -8.30 15.28
N TYR A 34 -9.20 -9.02 14.23
CA TYR A 34 -9.04 -8.60 12.83
C TYR A 34 -9.85 -7.36 12.47
N TYR A 35 -11.10 -7.29 12.94
CA TYR A 35 -11.98 -6.16 12.66
C TYR A 35 -11.42 -4.86 13.27
N GLU A 36 -11.03 -4.92 14.54
CA GLU A 36 -10.42 -3.81 15.27
C GLU A 36 -9.12 -3.37 14.60
N ALA A 37 -8.25 -4.32 14.25
CA ALA A 37 -7.02 -4.03 13.52
C ALA A 37 -7.32 -3.33 12.19
N HIS A 38 -8.28 -3.83 11.42
CA HIS A 38 -8.65 -3.26 10.11
C HIS A 38 -9.18 -1.83 10.25
N GLN A 39 -10.06 -1.56 11.22
CA GLN A 39 -10.55 -0.21 11.48
C GLN A 39 -9.44 0.75 11.92
N MET A 40 -8.46 0.26 12.66
CA MET A 40 -7.29 1.05 13.05
C MET A 40 -6.38 1.37 11.85
N TYR A 41 -6.15 0.42 10.94
CA TYR A 41 -5.46 0.71 9.67
C TYR A 41 -6.17 1.82 8.89
N ARG A 42 -7.50 1.73 8.72
CA ARG A 42 -8.29 2.74 8.01
C ARG A 42 -8.22 4.12 8.68
N THR A 43 -8.29 4.17 10.00
CA THR A 43 -8.18 5.43 10.77
C THR A 43 -6.81 6.09 10.54
N LEU A 44 -5.74 5.30 10.58
CA LEU A 44 -4.38 5.79 10.35
C LEU A 44 -4.15 6.24 8.91
N TYR A 45 -4.74 5.52 7.94
CA TYR A 45 -4.75 5.93 6.54
C TYR A 45 -5.30 7.34 6.37
N PHE A 46 -6.51 7.62 6.84
CA PHE A 46 -7.11 8.95 6.69
C PHE A 46 -6.31 10.03 7.41
N ARG A 47 -5.74 9.70 8.57
CA ARG A 47 -4.86 10.61 9.32
C ARG A 47 -3.57 10.93 8.57
N TYR A 48 -2.95 9.96 7.91
CA TYR A 48 -1.74 10.22 7.12
C TYR A 48 -2.05 10.95 5.82
N MET A 49 -3.17 10.62 5.17
CA MET A 49 -3.62 11.31 3.97
C MET A 49 -3.97 12.78 4.25
N SER A 50 -4.59 13.11 5.39
CA SER A 50 -4.86 14.50 5.77
C SER A 50 -3.60 15.31 6.10
N GLN A 51 -2.50 14.62 6.43
CA GLN A 51 -1.18 15.21 6.67
C GLN A 51 -0.29 15.22 5.41
N ALA A 52 -0.83 14.84 4.24
CA ALA A 52 -0.08 14.65 2.99
C ALA A 52 1.11 13.67 3.11
N LYS A 53 1.08 12.75 4.08
CA LYS A 53 2.07 11.70 4.30
C LYS A 53 1.79 10.49 3.41
N HIS A 54 1.87 10.71 2.10
CA HIS A 54 1.49 9.70 1.11
C HIS A 54 2.41 8.48 1.16
N SER A 55 3.72 8.65 1.34
CA SER A 55 4.65 7.52 1.40
C SER A 55 4.32 6.60 2.58
N GLU A 56 4.12 7.19 3.77
CA GLU A 56 3.81 6.46 5.00
C GLU A 56 2.42 5.82 4.94
N ALA A 57 1.42 6.48 4.35
CA ALA A 57 0.11 5.90 4.14
C ALA A 57 0.19 4.67 3.22
N ARG A 58 0.91 4.78 2.10
CA ARG A 58 1.06 3.69 1.15
C ARG A 58 1.78 2.49 1.77
N GLU A 59 2.89 2.73 2.45
CA GLU A 59 3.68 1.71 3.13
C GLU A 59 2.86 0.98 4.20
N LEU A 60 2.14 1.74 5.04
CA LEU A 60 1.29 1.17 6.08
C LEU A 60 0.16 0.30 5.50
N MET A 61 -0.51 0.76 4.45
CA MET A 61 -1.60 0.00 3.81
C MET A 61 -1.09 -1.25 3.10
N TYR A 62 0.04 -1.15 2.40
CA TYR A 62 0.66 -2.28 1.73
C TYR A 62 1.09 -3.37 2.72
N ASN A 63 1.82 -2.99 3.78
CA ASN A 63 2.25 -3.93 4.82
C ASN A 63 1.05 -4.53 5.56
N GLY A 64 0.01 -3.74 5.83
CA GLY A 64 -1.24 -4.22 6.43
C GLY A 64 -1.97 -5.22 5.53
N ALA A 65 -2.07 -4.96 4.22
CA ALA A 65 -2.70 -5.87 3.28
C ALA A 65 -1.97 -7.22 3.24
N LEU A 66 -0.63 -7.20 3.14
CA LEU A 66 0.18 -8.43 3.18
C LEU A 66 -0.03 -9.23 4.47
N LEU A 67 -0.15 -8.54 5.60
CA LEU A 67 -0.43 -9.17 6.89
C LEU A 67 -1.83 -9.80 6.91
N PHE A 68 -2.87 -9.09 6.47
CA PHE A 68 -4.21 -9.68 6.41
C PHE A 68 -4.30 -10.88 5.45
N PHE A 69 -3.59 -10.84 4.31
CA PHE A 69 -3.47 -12.00 3.43
C PHE A 69 -2.82 -13.20 4.14
N SER A 70 -1.78 -13.00 4.95
CA SER A 70 -1.14 -14.11 5.69
C SER A 70 -2.02 -14.74 6.76
N TYR A 71 -3.09 -14.06 7.19
CA TYR A 71 -4.12 -14.57 8.11
C TYR A 71 -5.44 -14.93 7.41
N ASN A 72 -5.42 -15.07 6.08
CA ASN A 72 -6.58 -15.40 5.25
C ASN A 72 -7.78 -14.43 5.40
N GLN A 73 -7.53 -13.19 5.79
CA GLN A 73 -8.54 -12.13 5.91
C GLN A 73 -8.68 -11.38 4.58
N GLN A 74 -9.23 -12.05 3.57
CA GLN A 74 -9.29 -11.57 2.18
C GLN A 74 -9.97 -10.20 2.03
N ASN A 75 -11.13 -10.00 2.68
CA ASN A 75 -11.89 -8.75 2.56
C ASN A 75 -11.13 -7.54 3.12
N SER A 76 -10.53 -7.68 4.31
CA SER A 76 -9.72 -6.61 4.90
C SER A 76 -8.46 -6.35 4.07
N ALA A 77 -7.79 -7.39 3.58
CA ALA A 77 -6.61 -7.25 2.74
C ALA A 77 -6.93 -6.55 1.41
N ALA A 78 -8.06 -6.88 0.77
CA ALA A 78 -8.51 -6.26 -0.46
C ALA A 78 -8.88 -4.78 -0.26
N ASP A 79 -9.57 -4.44 0.83
CA ASP A 79 -9.87 -3.04 1.18
C ASP A 79 -8.58 -2.23 1.36
N LEU A 80 -7.60 -2.73 2.13
CA LEU A 80 -6.32 -2.05 2.28
C LEU A 80 -5.54 -1.93 0.96
N SER A 81 -5.63 -2.94 0.10
CA SER A 81 -5.04 -2.90 -1.26
C SER A 81 -5.68 -1.79 -2.10
N MET A 82 -6.99 -1.58 -2.01
CA MET A 82 -7.66 -0.47 -2.68
C MET A 82 -7.23 0.90 -2.13
N LEU A 83 -6.94 0.99 -0.83
CA LEU A 83 -6.38 2.21 -0.23
C LEU A 83 -4.95 2.50 -0.74
N VAL A 84 -4.12 1.48 -1.00
CA VAL A 84 -2.81 1.66 -1.66
C VAL A 84 -2.97 2.38 -3.01
N LEU A 85 -3.92 1.94 -3.85
CA LEU A 85 -4.20 2.60 -5.13
C LEU A 85 -4.70 4.03 -4.96
N GLU A 86 -5.56 4.28 -3.97
CA GLU A 86 -6.06 5.64 -3.69
C GLU A 86 -4.93 6.60 -3.29
N VAL A 87 -3.92 6.14 -2.52
CA VAL A 87 -2.72 6.96 -2.24
C VAL A 87 -1.98 7.29 -3.52
N LEU A 88 -1.77 6.30 -4.39
CA LEU A 88 -1.04 6.48 -5.65
C LEU A 88 -1.74 7.48 -6.58
N GLU A 89 -3.08 7.45 -6.63
CA GLU A 89 -3.89 8.41 -7.38
C GLU A 89 -3.77 9.83 -6.81
N LYS A 90 -3.86 9.98 -5.49
CA LYS A 90 -3.83 11.29 -4.82
C LYS A 90 -2.44 11.92 -4.76
N SER A 91 -1.39 11.11 -4.67
CA SER A 91 -0.01 11.59 -4.60
C SER A 91 0.58 12.03 -5.94
N LYS A 92 -0.13 11.81 -7.06
CA LYS A 92 0.36 12.02 -8.44
C LYS A 92 1.75 11.40 -8.68
N GLY A 93 2.04 10.28 -8.01
CA GLY A 93 3.29 9.56 -8.15
C GLY A 93 3.50 9.07 -9.59
N LYS A 94 4.76 8.99 -10.03
CA LYS A 94 5.10 8.39 -11.32
C LYS A 94 4.90 6.89 -11.25
N VAL A 95 4.63 6.29 -12.42
CA VAL A 95 4.60 4.84 -12.56
C VAL A 95 6.05 4.36 -12.60
N GLU A 96 6.43 3.63 -11.56
CA GLU A 96 7.78 3.05 -11.36
C GLU A 96 7.65 1.53 -11.23
N ASP A 97 8.66 0.80 -11.68
CA ASP A 97 8.63 -0.67 -11.73
C ASP A 97 8.43 -1.28 -10.33
N GLU A 98 9.03 -0.70 -9.30
CA GLU A 98 8.87 -1.14 -7.91
C GLU A 98 7.42 -1.03 -7.44
N ILE A 99 6.69 0.00 -7.87
CA ILE A 99 5.28 0.18 -7.54
C ILE A 99 4.43 -0.86 -8.27
N LEU A 100 4.74 -1.12 -9.55
CA LEU A 100 4.05 -2.14 -10.34
C LEU A 100 4.20 -3.54 -9.72
N GLU A 101 5.41 -3.88 -9.28
CA GLU A 101 5.69 -5.14 -8.58
C GLU A 101 4.92 -5.26 -7.27
N CYS A 102 4.81 -4.17 -6.49
CA CYS A 102 4.00 -4.14 -5.28
C CYS A 102 2.51 -4.41 -5.58
N LEU A 103 1.95 -3.77 -6.61
CA LEU A 103 0.55 -3.97 -7.00
C LEU A 103 0.28 -5.40 -7.47
N VAL A 104 1.19 -5.98 -8.26
CA VAL A 104 1.06 -7.37 -8.73
C VAL A 104 1.18 -8.35 -7.58
N LYS A 105 2.03 -8.08 -6.60
CA LYS A 105 2.12 -8.91 -5.39
C LYS A 105 0.79 -8.92 -4.64
N LEU A 106 0.16 -7.77 -4.42
CA LEU A 106 -1.18 -7.72 -3.80
C LEU A 106 -2.20 -8.51 -4.63
N PHE A 107 -2.24 -8.30 -5.95
CA PHE A 107 -3.12 -9.03 -6.86
C PHE A 107 -2.93 -10.55 -6.80
N SER A 108 -1.68 -11.02 -6.66
CA SER A 108 -1.37 -12.44 -6.61
C SER A 108 -1.85 -13.14 -5.34
N LEU A 109 -2.14 -12.38 -4.27
CA LEU A 109 -2.59 -12.90 -2.98
C LEU A 109 -4.13 -12.84 -2.81
N MET A 110 -4.82 -12.12 -3.70
CA MET A 110 -6.27 -12.03 -3.71
C MET A 110 -6.91 -13.33 -4.17
N ASP A 111 -8.04 -13.70 -3.55
CA ASP A 111 -8.88 -14.82 -4.00
C ASP A 111 -9.25 -14.65 -5.48
N GLN A 112 -9.03 -15.71 -6.25
CA GLN A 112 -9.19 -15.72 -7.69
C GLN A 112 -10.62 -15.45 -8.16
N ASN A 113 -11.60 -15.82 -7.36
CA ASN A 113 -13.02 -15.69 -7.66
C ASN A 113 -13.65 -14.43 -7.05
N SER A 114 -12.86 -13.60 -6.37
CA SER A 114 -13.38 -12.42 -5.68
C SER A 114 -13.69 -11.26 -6.65
N PRO A 115 -14.84 -10.57 -6.52
CA PRO A 115 -15.12 -9.36 -7.28
C PRO A 115 -14.11 -8.23 -6.97
N GLU A 116 -13.54 -8.22 -5.76
CA GLU A 116 -12.52 -7.28 -5.33
C GLU A 116 -11.26 -7.40 -6.19
N ARG A 117 -10.84 -8.62 -6.56
CA ARG A 117 -9.68 -8.85 -7.43
C ARG A 117 -9.87 -8.22 -8.81
N VAL A 118 -11.07 -8.35 -9.39
CA VAL A 118 -11.43 -7.73 -10.67
C VAL A 118 -11.42 -6.20 -10.56
N ALA A 119 -12.03 -5.66 -9.50
CA ALA A 119 -12.06 -4.23 -9.25
C ALA A 119 -10.65 -3.65 -9.05
N PHE A 120 -9.79 -4.36 -8.30
CA PHE A 120 -8.41 -3.97 -8.05
C PHE A 120 -7.58 -3.89 -9.33
N VAL A 121 -7.62 -4.92 -10.19
CA VAL A 121 -6.88 -4.91 -11.46
C VAL A 121 -7.36 -3.80 -12.37
N SER A 122 -8.68 -3.62 -12.50
CA SER A 122 -9.25 -2.56 -13.33
C SER A 122 -8.77 -1.18 -12.89
N ARG A 123 -8.78 -0.91 -11.58
CA ARG A 123 -8.29 0.35 -11.00
C ARG A 123 -6.78 0.51 -11.14
N ALA A 124 -6.00 -0.55 -10.91
CA ALA A 124 -4.54 -0.53 -11.05
C ALA A 124 -4.11 -0.25 -12.50
N LEU A 125 -4.75 -0.90 -13.48
CA LEU A 125 -4.50 -0.65 -14.90
C LEU A 125 -4.82 0.80 -15.28
N LYS A 126 -5.97 1.32 -14.82
CA LYS A 126 -6.34 2.72 -15.04
C LYS A 126 -5.32 3.69 -14.46
N TRP A 127 -4.90 3.48 -13.22
CA TRP A 127 -3.87 4.30 -12.57
C TRP A 127 -2.54 4.26 -13.34
N SER A 128 -2.12 3.07 -13.78
CA SER A 128 -0.83 2.86 -14.46
C SER A 128 -0.71 3.55 -15.82
N THR A 129 -1.79 4.11 -16.37
CA THR A 129 -1.76 4.89 -17.61
C THR A 129 -0.94 6.17 -17.50
N GLY A 130 -0.70 6.69 -16.29
CA GLY A 130 0.09 7.91 -16.06
C GLY A 130 -0.45 9.15 -16.79
N GLY A 131 -1.70 9.12 -17.28
CA GLY A 131 -2.32 10.18 -18.07
C GLY A 131 -1.98 10.19 -19.57
N SER A 132 -1.18 9.23 -20.09
CA SER A 132 -0.66 9.25 -21.47
C SER A 132 -1.16 8.11 -22.37
N GLY A 133 -2.02 7.20 -21.88
CA GLY A 133 -2.51 6.07 -22.68
C GLY A 133 -3.89 5.55 -22.25
N LYS A 134 -4.55 4.80 -23.12
CA LYS A 134 -5.89 4.21 -22.86
C LYS A 134 -5.86 2.81 -22.25
N LEU A 135 -4.74 2.09 -22.35
CA LEU A 135 -4.70 0.64 -22.14
C LEU A 135 -3.96 0.19 -20.85
N GLY A 136 -3.36 1.10 -20.07
CA GLY A 136 -2.53 0.75 -18.90
C GLY A 136 -1.07 0.47 -19.26
N HIS A 137 -0.19 0.40 -18.25
CA HIS A 137 1.25 0.27 -18.44
C HIS A 137 1.63 -1.13 -18.98
N PRO A 138 2.44 -1.26 -20.06
CA PRO A 138 2.79 -2.56 -20.64
C PRO A 138 3.45 -3.53 -19.65
N ARG A 139 4.31 -2.99 -18.75
CA ARG A 139 4.95 -3.80 -17.70
C ARG A 139 3.94 -4.38 -16.73
N LEU A 140 2.89 -3.62 -16.37
CA LEU A 140 1.85 -4.12 -15.48
C LEU A 140 1.06 -5.26 -16.13
N HIS A 141 0.72 -5.13 -17.42
CA HIS A 141 0.11 -6.22 -18.20
C HIS A 141 0.96 -7.48 -18.20
N GLN A 142 2.26 -7.35 -18.46
CA GLN A 142 3.18 -8.48 -18.49
C GLN A 142 3.19 -9.20 -17.13
N LEU A 143 3.31 -8.46 -16.04
CA LEU A 143 3.34 -9.02 -14.68
C LEU A 143 2.02 -9.71 -14.33
N LEU A 144 0.87 -9.08 -14.64
CA LEU A 144 -0.45 -9.68 -14.43
C LEU A 144 -0.64 -10.96 -15.25
N ALA A 145 -0.19 -10.97 -16.50
CA ALA A 145 -0.26 -12.14 -17.38
C ALA A 145 0.54 -13.33 -16.81
N VAL A 146 1.76 -13.08 -16.31
CA VAL A 146 2.58 -14.11 -15.66
C VAL A 146 1.91 -14.66 -14.40
N THR A 147 1.22 -13.82 -13.61
CA THR A 147 0.47 -14.26 -12.44
C THR A 147 -0.78 -15.08 -12.82
N LEU A 148 -1.46 -14.75 -13.91
CA LEU A 148 -2.66 -15.45 -14.38
C LEU A 148 -2.36 -16.77 -15.13
N TRP A 149 -1.16 -16.91 -15.68
CA TRP A 149 -0.73 -18.11 -16.39
C TRP A 149 -0.37 -19.28 -15.46
N LYS A 150 -0.02 -18.98 -14.20
CA LYS A 150 0.30 -19.96 -13.16
C LYS A 150 -0.96 -20.55 -12.57
#